data_AF-A0A6A6NLF4-F1
#
_entry.id   AF-A0A6A6NLF4-F1
#
_cell.length_a   1.000
_cell.length_b   1.000
_cell.length_c   1.000
_cell.angle_alpha   90.00
_cell.angle_beta   90.00
_cell.angle_gamma   90.00
#
_symmetry.space_group_name_H-M   'P 1'
#
loop_
_entity.id
_entity.type
_entity.pdbx_description
1 polymer ?
#
loop_
_entity_poly.entity_id
_entity_poly.type
_entity_poly.pdbx_seq_one_letter_code
_entity_poly.pdbx_strand_id
1 'polypeptide(L)'
;LVGPACASDEAGSKWLAEFMHLVASDPPDYIGVHYYGTDADAAIKYLEAVHEKYPSKPLVVSEIASISRDKKEVYAFTAEVANWMDDRPWIFEYGFF
;
A
#
# COMPACT_ATOMS: atom_id res chain seq x y z
N LEU A 1 9.04 4.96 12.77
CA LEU A 1 9.88 4.45 11.67
C LEU A 1 8.98 3.75 10.66
N VAL A 2 8.97 4.22 9.42
CA VAL A 2 8.29 3.51 8.32
C VAL A 2 9.28 2.51 7.73
N GLY A 3 8.85 1.27 7.54
CA GLY A 3 9.66 0.26 6.85
C GLY A 3 9.90 0.63 5.38
N PRO A 4 10.82 -0.07 4.69
CA PRO A 4 11.05 0.15 3.26
C PRO A 4 9.75 -0.09 2.47
N ALA A 5 9.40 0.86 1.60
CA ALA A 5 8.20 0.76 0.77
C ALA A 5 8.53 0.05 -0.54
N CYS A 6 8.16 -1.23 -0.62
CA CYS A 6 8.40 -2.05 -1.81
C CYS A 6 7.29 -1.87 -2.86
N ALA A 7 7.62 -2.19 -4.12
CA ALA A 7 6.64 -2.29 -5.20
C ALA A 7 5.58 -3.38 -4.90
N SER A 8 4.39 -3.23 -5.47
CA SER A 8 3.25 -4.14 -5.30
C SER A 8 3.35 -5.46 -6.08
N ASP A 9 4.55 -5.85 -6.52
CA ASP A 9 4.79 -7.08 -7.26
C ASP A 9 5.28 -8.22 -6.35
N GLU A 10 5.50 -9.40 -6.95
CA GLU A 10 5.97 -10.58 -6.22
C GLU A 10 7.37 -10.36 -5.61
N ALA A 11 8.24 -9.65 -6.32
CA ALA A 11 9.60 -9.38 -5.86
C ALA A 11 9.59 -8.46 -4.63
N GLY A 12 8.81 -7.38 -4.66
CA GLY A 12 8.61 -6.49 -3.53
C GLY A 12 7.97 -7.20 -2.34
N SER A 13 6.97 -8.05 -2.58
CA SER A 13 6.31 -8.85 -1.53
C SER A 13 7.27 -9.83 -0.84
N LYS A 14 8.15 -10.48 -1.61
CA LYS A 14 9.19 -11.38 -1.08
C LYS A 14 10.25 -10.60 -0.28
N TRP A 15 10.68 -9.46 -0.81
CA TRP A 15 11.67 -8.62 -0.15
C TRP A 15 11.16 -8.12 1.20
N LEU A 16 9.93 -7.58 1.25
CA LEU A 16 9.33 -7.12 2.49
C LEU A 16 9.18 -8.24 3.52
N ALA A 17 8.80 -9.45 3.07
CA ALA A 17 8.69 -10.60 3.95
C ALA A 17 10.03 -10.98 4.60
N GLU A 18 11.10 -11.01 3.80
CA GLU A 18 12.45 -11.29 4.29
C GLU A 18 12.93 -10.20 5.26
N PHE A 19 12.75 -8.94 4.89
CA PHE A 19 13.11 -7.81 5.74
C PHE A 19 12.40 -7.90 7.10
N MET A 20 11.07 -8.05 7.10
CA MET A 20 10.28 -8.14 8.34
C MET A 20 10.64 -9.36 9.19
N HIS A 21 11.06 -10.47 8.56
CA HIS A 21 11.59 -11.62 9.28
C HIS A 21 12.91 -11.30 9.99
N LEU A 22 13.84 -10.65 9.29
CA LEU A 22 15.15 -10.28 9.82
C LEU A 22 15.07 -9.26 10.96
N VAL A 23 14.10 -8.34 10.92
CA VAL A 23 13.91 -7.31 11.95
C VAL A 23 12.82 -7.64 12.97
N ALA A 24 12.43 -8.91 13.11
CA ALA A 24 11.32 -9.30 13.98
C ALA A 24 11.50 -8.93 15.47
N SER A 25 12.75 -8.77 15.95
CA SER A 25 13.03 -8.30 17.31
C SER A 25 12.80 -6.80 17.50
N ASP A 26 12.96 -6.02 16.43
CA ASP A 26 12.93 -4.55 16.42
C ASP A 26 12.20 -4.05 15.17
N PRO A 27 10.90 -4.38 15.01
CA PRO A 27 10.19 -4.12 13.77
C PRO A 27 9.86 -2.63 13.60
N PRO A 28 9.65 -2.14 12.37
CA PRO A 28 9.23 -0.75 12.14
C PRO A 28 7.86 -0.47 12.79
N ASP A 29 7.52 0.79 12.99
CA ASP A 29 6.21 1.20 13.51
C ASP A 29 5.11 1.04 12.46
N TYR A 30 5.45 1.29 11.18
CA TYR A 30 4.54 1.26 10.03
C TYR A 30 5.09 0.39 8.90
N ILE A 31 4.20 -0.19 8.11
CA ILE A 31 4.56 -0.85 6.84
C ILE A 31 4.42 0.16 5.70
N GLY A 32 5.52 0.45 5.01
CA GLY A 32 5.50 1.25 3.77
C GLY A 32 5.08 0.40 2.58
N VAL A 33 4.24 0.94 1.69
CA VAL A 33 3.82 0.27 0.45
C VAL A 33 3.69 1.24 -0.72
N HIS A 34 4.04 0.77 -1.92
CA HIS A 34 3.78 1.49 -3.17
C HIS A 34 2.81 0.71 -4.05
N TYR A 35 1.92 1.40 -4.76
CA TYR A 35 1.02 0.77 -5.73
C TYR A 35 0.82 1.62 -6.99
N TYR A 36 0.98 1.01 -8.16
CA TYR A 36 0.69 1.62 -9.45
C TYR A 36 -0.11 0.65 -10.31
N GLY A 37 -1.32 1.04 -10.72
CA GLY A 37 -2.23 0.16 -11.46
C GLY A 37 -3.35 0.93 -12.14
N THR A 38 -4.25 0.21 -12.83
CA THR A 38 -5.41 0.82 -13.49
C THR A 38 -6.74 0.46 -12.84
N ASP A 39 -6.72 -0.44 -11.85
CA ASP A 39 -7.90 -1.02 -11.22
C ASP A 39 -7.89 -0.71 -9.72
N ALA A 40 -8.91 0.02 -9.25
CA ALA A 40 -9.05 0.43 -7.85
C ALA A 40 -9.29 -0.78 -6.93
N ASP A 41 -10.08 -1.76 -7.37
CA ASP A 41 -10.35 -2.99 -6.61
C ASP A 41 -9.05 -3.79 -6.41
N ALA A 42 -8.18 -3.80 -7.42
CA ALA A 42 -6.88 -4.46 -7.32
C ALA A 42 -5.95 -3.75 -6.34
N ALA A 43 -5.98 -2.40 -6.29
CA ALA A 43 -5.23 -1.62 -5.30
C ALA A 43 -5.73 -1.91 -3.88
N ILE A 44 -7.04 -1.88 -3.68
CA ILE A 44 -7.70 -2.18 -2.40
C ILE A 44 -7.33 -3.58 -1.91
N LYS A 45 -7.48 -4.60 -2.75
CA LYS A 45 -7.14 -5.99 -2.41
C LYS A 45 -5.67 -6.15 -2.05
N TYR A 46 -4.78 -5.42 -2.73
CA TYR A 46 -3.37 -5.43 -2.38
C TYR A 46 -3.12 -4.85 -0.98
N LEU A 47 -3.72 -3.69 -0.66
CA LEU A 47 -3.59 -3.06 0.66
C LEU A 47 -4.18 -3.96 1.77
N GLU A 48 -5.34 -4.56 1.53
CA GLU A 48 -5.95 -5.54 2.44
C GLU A 48 -5.02 -6.74 2.66
N ALA A 49 -4.48 -7.32 1.60
CA ALA A 49 -3.58 -8.48 1.71
C ALA A 49 -2.29 -8.16 2.47
N VAL A 50 -1.71 -6.96 2.31
CA VAL A 50 -0.56 -6.54 3.11
C VAL A 50 -0.93 -6.38 4.58
N HIS A 51 -2.08 -5.77 4.88
CA HIS A 51 -2.52 -5.61 6.26
C HIS A 51 -2.88 -6.95 6.91
N GLU A 52 -3.55 -7.87 6.21
CA GLU A 52 -3.83 -9.23 6.69
C GLU A 52 -2.54 -9.99 7.05
N LYS A 53 -1.46 -9.77 6.30
CA LYS A 53 -0.15 -10.37 6.58
C LYS A 53 0.55 -9.74 7.79
N TYR A 54 0.31 -8.46 8.06
CA TYR A 54 0.92 -7.72 9.17
C TYR A 54 -0.14 -6.95 9.99
N PRO A 55 -1.09 -7.64 10.63
CA PRO A 55 -2.33 -7.02 11.15
C PRO A 55 -2.11 -6.09 12.34
N SER A 56 -0.96 -6.17 13.01
CA SER A 56 -0.61 -5.31 14.14
C SER A 56 0.04 -3.99 13.72
N LYS A 57 0.23 -3.73 12.42
CA LYS A 57 0.92 -2.54 11.92
C LYS A 57 0.05 -1.73 10.97
N PRO A 58 -0.11 -0.41 11.20
CA PRO A 58 -0.73 0.46 10.22
C PRO A 58 0.14 0.59 8.97
N LEU A 59 -0.49 0.86 7.83
CA LEU A 59 0.19 1.09 6.56
C LEU A 59 0.43 2.59 6.33
N VAL A 60 1.56 2.89 5.70
CA VAL A 60 1.85 4.17 5.05
C VAL A 60 1.91 3.90 3.55
N VAL A 61 0.91 4.36 2.81
CA VAL A 61 0.88 4.23 1.35
C VAL A 61 1.69 5.37 0.75
N SER A 62 3.02 5.27 0.80
CA SER A 62 3.92 6.38 0.48
C SER A 62 3.90 6.79 -0.99
N GLU A 63 3.49 5.89 -1.89
CA GLU A 63 3.22 6.21 -3.30
C GLU A 63 2.02 5.42 -3.80
N ILE A 64 1.05 6.10 -4.42
CA ILE A 64 -0.03 5.47 -5.16
C ILE A 64 -0.49 6.32 -6.36
N ALA A 65 -0.72 5.70 -7.52
CA ALA A 65 -1.32 6.39 -8.65
C ALA A 65 -2.00 5.44 -9.64
N SER A 66 -2.99 5.97 -10.36
CA SER A 66 -3.48 5.32 -11.57
C SER A 66 -2.48 5.50 -12.71
N ILE A 67 -2.14 4.42 -13.40
CA ILE A 67 -1.28 4.47 -14.60
C ILE A 67 -2.10 4.47 -15.91
N SER A 68 -3.42 4.62 -15.82
CA SER A 68 -4.26 4.71 -17.02
C SER A 68 -3.88 5.93 -17.86
N ARG A 69 -4.10 5.82 -19.17
CA ARG A 69 -3.96 6.92 -20.12
C ARG A 69 -5.27 7.68 -20.32
N ASP A 70 -6.39 7.18 -19.79
CA ASP A 70 -7.67 7.88 -19.78
C ASP A 70 -7.82 8.70 -18.50
N LYS A 71 -8.00 10.02 -18.65
CA LYS A 71 -8.14 10.95 -17.52
C LYS A 71 -9.33 10.63 -16.61
N LYS A 72 -10.45 10.14 -17.15
CA LYS A 72 -11.64 9.78 -16.37
C LYS A 72 -11.37 8.55 -15.52
N GLU A 73 -10.65 7.57 -16.06
CA GLU A 73 -10.23 6.38 -15.29
C GLU A 73 -9.25 6.76 -14.18
N VAL A 74 -8.28 7.64 -14.46
CA VAL A 74 -7.37 8.17 -13.44
C VAL A 74 -8.13 8.84 -12.30
N TYR A 75 -9.11 9.68 -12.63
CA TYR A 75 -9.95 10.35 -11.63
C TYR A 75 -10.79 9.35 -10.82
N ALA A 76 -11.44 8.39 -11.48
CA ALA A 76 -12.28 7.39 -10.83
C ALA A 76 -11.46 6.56 -9.83
N PHE A 77 -10.30 6.04 -10.26
CA PHE A 77 -9.37 5.32 -9.39
C PHE A 77 -8.96 6.15 -8.17
N THR A 78 -8.53 7.39 -8.41
CA THR A 78 -8.02 8.27 -7.35
C THR A 78 -9.09 8.55 -6.31
N ALA A 79 -10.31 8.90 -6.74
CA ALA A 79 -11.42 9.19 -5.84
C ALA A 79 -11.85 7.96 -5.04
N GLU A 80 -11.96 6.80 -5.69
CA GLU A 80 -12.36 5.56 -5.04
C GLU A 80 -11.35 5.12 -3.98
N VAL A 81 -10.07 5.07 -4.33
CA VAL A 81 -9.02 4.61 -3.43
C VAL A 81 -8.81 5.61 -2.28
N ALA A 82 -8.90 6.92 -2.51
CA ALA A 82 -8.84 7.93 -1.45
C ALA A 82 -9.99 7.76 -0.43
N ASN A 83 -11.23 7.76 -0.92
CA ASN A 83 -12.41 7.59 -0.06
C ASN A 83 -12.37 6.27 0.71
N TRP A 84 -11.88 5.21 0.06
CA TRP A 84 -11.70 3.92 0.73
C TRP A 84 -10.67 4.04 1.85
N MET A 85 -9.48 4.59 1.59
CA MET A 85 -8.41 4.71 2.59
C MET A 85 -8.80 5.61 3.78
N ASP A 86 -9.55 6.69 3.55
CA ASP A 86 -10.04 7.60 4.60
C ASP A 86 -10.88 6.87 5.68
N ASP A 87 -11.62 5.83 5.27
CA ASP A 87 -12.49 5.05 6.15
C ASP A 87 -11.79 3.84 6.82
N ARG A 88 -10.47 3.65 6.62
CA ARG A 88 -9.71 2.51 7.20
C ARG A 88 -8.74 2.99 8.28
N PRO A 89 -9.02 2.72 9.57
CA PRO A 89 -8.16 3.17 10.68
C PRO A 89 -6.73 2.63 10.67
N TRP A 90 -6.47 1.57 9.91
CA TRP A 90 -5.15 0.97 9.75
C TRP A 90 -4.36 1.54 8.56
N ILE A 91 -4.94 2.47 7.79
CA ILE A 91 -4.18 3.35 6.89
C ILE A 91 -3.82 4.60 7.70
N PHE A 92 -2.53 4.81 7.93
CA PHE A 92 -2.05 5.98 8.68
C PHE A 92 -2.06 7.25 7.82
N GLU A 93 -1.54 7.14 6.60
CA GLU A 93 -1.53 8.20 5.59
C GLU A 93 -1.29 7.62 4.19
N TYR A 94 -1.55 8.42 3.15
CA TYR A 94 -1.30 8.07 1.76
C TYR A 94 -0.79 9.26 0.94
N GLY A 95 0.07 8.97 -0.04
CA GLY A 95 0.67 9.95 -0.95
C GLY A 95 0.36 9.63 -2.42
N PHE A 96 -0.51 10.42 -3.05
CA PHE A 96 -0.70 10.35 -4.50
C PHE A 96 0.51 10.92 -5.23
N PHE A 97 1.06 10.17 -6.18
CA PHE A 97 2.20 10.56 -7.02
C PHE A 97 1.78 11.38 -8.25
#